data_AF-T1FZD8-F1
#
_entry.id   AF-T1FZD8-F1
#
_cell.length_a   1.000
_cell.length_b   1.000
_cell.length_c   1.000
_cell.angle_alpha   90.00
_cell.angle_beta   90.00
_cell.angle_gamma   90.00
#
_symmetry.space_group_name_H-M   'P 1'
#
loop_
_entity.id
_entity.type
_entity.pdbx_description
1 polymer ?
#
loop_
_entity_poly.entity_id
_entity_poly.type
_entity_poly.pdbx_seq_one_letter_code
_entity_poly.pdbx_strand_id
1 'polypeptide(L)'
;ASLGINEHHENIIINYLRFSKYQKGLRLKSVDASFSDMESSRLQEDTYTIDEVKEIIECLNTLVRADVETELIHTSHTVVLMLVQLFQQAEKWHLKLQPDISELENRQYLLEKIKQFEEKTSRGDGEPKPAARLEPMNESGTSALLKMEIEKLNELNSKLKEKLKFMEDQAIQSKKDNSQLKSDLEDAIHAMIAKKDQKNIYTSKMETHFNEFFVKFTQLVVQKSQMTSNQVSEMQSDLAKTKHQLLEVNEMLEMAEKELEKKVSQTTPFKNLKTMVQKKNEQIKELRKKLSKYITVDFFFNFFIKILSKRTNLVS
;
A
#
# COMPACT_ATOMS: atom_id res chain seq x y z
N ALA A 1 43.39 -2.27 40.07
CA ALA A 1 43.17 -1.21 39.08
C ALA A 1 42.98 -1.93 37.76
N SER A 2 41.73 -2.02 37.29
CA SER A 2 41.43 -2.75 36.06
C SER A 2 41.96 -1.98 34.86
N LEU A 3 42.46 -2.71 33.88
CA LEU A 3 42.99 -2.15 32.63
C LEU A 3 41.89 -1.55 31.74
N GLY A 4 40.62 -1.58 32.16
CA GLY A 4 39.48 -1.08 31.40
C GLY A 4 38.99 -2.07 30.34
N ILE A 5 39.40 -3.32 30.43
CA ILE A 5 39.09 -4.42 29.51
C ILE A 5 38.38 -5.55 30.25
N ASN A 6 37.75 -6.45 29.50
CA ASN A 6 37.09 -7.64 30.07
C ASN A 6 38.11 -8.55 30.79
N GLU A 7 37.68 -9.25 31.84
CA GLU A 7 38.45 -10.20 32.64
C GLU A 7 39.13 -11.28 31.76
N HIS A 8 38.46 -11.73 30.69
CA HIS A 8 39.07 -12.66 29.73
C HIS A 8 40.32 -12.06 29.08
N HIS A 9 40.24 -10.80 28.61
CA HIS A 9 41.37 -10.11 27.99
C HIS A 9 42.44 -9.74 29.03
N GLU A 10 42.03 -9.42 30.26
CA GLU A 10 42.94 -9.18 31.37
C GLU A 10 43.77 -10.42 31.71
N ASN A 11 43.15 -11.61 31.72
CA ASN A 11 43.84 -12.89 31.90
C ASN A 11 44.83 -13.21 30.76
N ILE A 12 44.47 -12.91 29.51
CA ILE A 12 45.39 -13.05 28.37
C ILE A 12 46.61 -12.13 28.54
N ILE A 13 46.39 -10.87 28.96
CA ILE A 13 47.49 -9.94 29.24
C ILE A 13 48.37 -10.46 30.38
N ILE A 14 47.80 -10.94 31.48
CA ILE A 14 48.57 -11.52 32.60
C ILE A 14 49.46 -12.68 32.11
N ASN A 15 48.92 -13.56 31.27
CA ASN A 15 49.68 -14.68 30.71
C ASN A 15 50.83 -14.20 29.83
N TYR A 16 50.60 -13.19 28.98
CA TYR A 16 51.66 -12.59 28.18
C TYR A 16 52.73 -11.90 29.05
N LEU A 17 52.33 -11.17 30.10
CA LEU A 17 53.27 -10.53 31.02
C LEU A 17 54.14 -11.56 31.76
N ARG A 18 53.57 -12.69 32.18
CA ARG A 18 54.35 -13.80 32.77
C ARG A 18 55.32 -14.40 31.76
N PHE A 19 54.88 -14.64 30.53
CA PHE A 19 55.73 -15.12 29.45
C PHE A 19 56.88 -14.14 29.16
N SER A 20 56.59 -12.85 29.02
CA SER A 20 57.58 -11.80 28.78
C SER A 20 58.59 -11.69 29.93
N LYS A 21 58.13 -11.77 31.19
CA LYS A 21 59.01 -11.79 32.37
C LYS A 21 59.94 -12.99 32.37
N TYR A 22 59.44 -14.18 32.03
CA TYR A 22 60.26 -15.39 31.92
C TYR A 22 61.31 -15.25 30.81
N GLN A 23 60.91 -14.77 29.63
CA GLN A 23 61.84 -14.53 28.51
C GLN A 23 62.93 -13.52 28.88
N LYS A 24 62.55 -12.39 29.47
CA LYS A 24 63.51 -11.39 29.99
C LYS A 24 64.50 -12.02 30.97
N GLY A 25 64.04 -12.88 31.87
CA GLY A 25 64.89 -13.60 32.81
C GLY A 25 65.89 -14.54 32.13
N LEU A 26 65.48 -15.26 31.08
CA LEU A 26 66.39 -16.09 30.29
C LEU A 26 67.46 -15.26 29.57
N ARG A 27 67.08 -14.09 29.04
CA ARG A 27 68.02 -13.22 28.31
C ARG A 27 69.04 -12.56 29.21
N LEU A 28 68.64 -12.12 30.40
CA LEU A 28 69.59 -11.62 31.39
C LEU A 28 70.62 -12.71 31.76
N LYS A 29 70.18 -13.95 31.96
CA LYS A 29 71.10 -15.08 32.20
C LYS A 29 72.05 -15.34 31.02
N SER A 30 71.58 -15.15 29.79
CA SER A 30 72.42 -15.27 28.59
C SER A 30 73.51 -14.20 28.58
N VAL A 31 73.15 -12.95 28.91
CA VAL A 31 74.14 -11.87 29.05
C VAL A 31 75.12 -12.20 30.17
N ASP A 32 74.64 -12.58 31.36
CA ASP A 32 75.52 -12.94 32.49
C ASP A 32 76.49 -14.08 32.11
N ALA A 33 76.01 -15.08 31.35
CA ALA A 33 76.85 -16.16 30.84
C ALA A 33 77.93 -15.64 29.89
N SER A 34 77.60 -14.73 28.97
CA SER A 34 78.58 -14.11 28.07
C SER A 34 79.71 -13.37 28.81
N PHE A 35 79.40 -12.71 29.93
CA PHE A 35 80.42 -12.09 30.79
C PHE A 35 81.27 -13.15 31.52
N SER A 36 80.62 -14.18 32.08
CA SER A 36 81.32 -15.29 32.74
C SER A 36 82.23 -16.08 31.80
N ASP A 37 81.82 -16.26 30.54
CA ASP A 37 82.60 -16.93 29.50
C ASP A 37 83.80 -16.07 29.07
N MET A 38 83.62 -14.74 29.02
CA MET A 38 84.71 -13.79 28.76
C MET A 38 85.75 -13.82 29.88
N GLU A 39 85.29 -13.78 31.14
CA GLU A 39 86.15 -13.83 32.32
C GLU A 39 86.94 -15.14 32.37
N SER A 40 86.26 -16.27 32.25
CA SER A 40 86.89 -17.59 32.32
C SER A 40 87.81 -17.92 31.15
N SER A 41 87.58 -17.38 29.94
CA SER A 41 88.39 -17.68 28.75
C SER A 41 89.51 -16.69 28.48
N ARG A 42 89.33 -15.40 28.81
CA ARG A 42 90.24 -14.32 28.39
C ARG A 42 90.95 -13.63 29.56
N LEU A 43 90.40 -13.71 30.78
CA LEU A 43 90.98 -13.13 32.01
C LEU A 43 91.66 -14.19 32.89
N GLN A 44 92.63 -14.93 32.33
CA GLN A 44 93.38 -15.98 33.04
C GLN A 44 94.76 -15.54 33.58
N GLU A 45 95.28 -14.40 33.12
CA GLU A 45 96.63 -13.93 33.44
C GLU A 45 96.59 -12.84 34.52
N ASP A 46 97.66 -12.73 35.34
CA ASP A 46 97.73 -11.74 36.43
C ASP A 46 98.03 -10.31 35.94
N THR A 47 98.55 -10.16 34.72
CA THR A 47 98.95 -8.87 34.14
C THR A 47 98.51 -8.75 32.69
N TYR A 48 97.86 -7.63 32.36
CA TYR A 48 97.44 -7.29 31.01
C TYR A 48 98.00 -5.95 30.57
N THR A 49 98.31 -5.84 29.29
CA THR A 49 98.57 -4.56 28.64
C THR A 49 97.27 -3.81 28.39
N ILE A 50 97.36 -2.48 28.24
CA ILE A 50 96.19 -1.64 27.99
C ILE A 50 95.48 -2.04 26.68
N ASP A 51 96.23 -2.46 25.67
CA ASP A 51 95.64 -2.80 24.36
C ASP A 51 94.93 -4.16 24.39
N GLU A 52 95.44 -5.14 25.14
CA GLU A 52 94.73 -6.41 25.39
C GLU A 52 93.42 -6.18 26.15
N VAL A 53 93.44 -5.33 27.19
CA VAL A 53 92.21 -5.00 27.93
C VAL A 53 91.18 -4.31 27.03
N LYS A 54 91.62 -3.40 26.15
CA LYS A 54 90.73 -2.78 25.16
C LYS A 54 90.12 -3.80 24.21
N GLU A 55 90.93 -4.72 23.66
CA GLU A 55 90.45 -5.76 22.75
C GLU A 55 89.43 -6.67 23.44
N ILE A 56 89.67 -7.04 24.70
CA ILE A 56 88.72 -7.83 25.50
C ILE A 56 87.40 -7.06 25.67
N ILE A 57 87.44 -5.77 26.04
CA ILE A 57 86.23 -4.96 26.21
C ILE A 57 85.47 -4.78 24.89
N GLU A 58 86.18 -4.54 23.79
CA GLU A 58 85.57 -4.41 22.46
C GLU A 58 84.91 -5.71 22.02
N CYS A 59 85.58 -6.85 22.21
CA CYS A 59 85.02 -8.18 21.94
C CYS A 59 83.75 -8.43 22.75
N LEU A 60 83.76 -8.16 24.05
CA LEU A 60 82.60 -8.32 24.93
C LEU A 60 81.43 -7.41 24.49
N ASN A 61 81.73 -6.16 24.14
CA ASN A 61 80.73 -5.22 23.64
C ASN A 61 80.07 -5.73 22.35
N THR A 62 80.87 -6.22 21.39
CA THR A 62 80.30 -6.77 20.14
C THR A 62 79.38 -7.95 20.39
N LEU A 63 79.74 -8.86 21.30
CA LEU A 63 78.95 -10.04 21.64
C LEU A 63 77.65 -9.66 22.36
N VAL A 64 77.72 -8.84 23.41
CA VAL A 64 76.53 -8.38 24.15
C VAL A 64 75.60 -7.58 23.23
N ARG A 65 76.15 -6.75 22.34
CA ARG A 65 75.37 -5.99 21.36
C ARG A 65 74.62 -6.90 20.40
N ALA A 66 75.25 -7.96 19.90
CA ALA A 66 74.62 -8.94 19.03
C ALA A 66 73.49 -9.71 19.74
N ASP A 67 73.71 -10.09 21.00
CA ASP A 67 72.70 -10.76 21.83
C ASP A 67 71.47 -9.87 22.07
N VAL A 68 71.71 -8.61 22.43
CA VAL A 68 70.65 -7.62 22.65
C VAL A 68 69.89 -7.31 21.36
N GLU A 69 70.59 -7.13 20.24
CA GLU A 69 69.97 -6.88 18.93
C GLU A 69 69.06 -8.04 18.50
N THR A 70 69.56 -9.27 18.64
CA THR A 70 68.79 -10.48 18.35
C THR A 70 67.52 -10.55 19.20
N GLU A 71 67.60 -10.19 20.48
CA GLU A 71 66.43 -10.20 21.36
C GLU A 71 65.43 -9.08 21.05
N LEU A 72 65.90 -7.88 20.68
CA LEU A 72 65.00 -6.79 20.26
C LEU A 72 64.24 -7.19 18.99
N ILE A 73 64.91 -7.82 18.03
CA ILE A 73 64.28 -8.38 16.82
C ILE A 73 63.25 -9.44 17.21
N HIS A 74 63.62 -10.40 18.07
CA HIS A 74 62.73 -11.45 18.52
C HIS A 74 61.48 -10.90 19.25
N THR A 75 61.65 -9.86 20.06
CA THR A 75 60.54 -9.16 20.74
C THR A 75 59.58 -8.55 19.73
N SER A 76 60.11 -7.83 18.72
CA SER A 76 59.30 -7.25 17.64
C SER A 76 58.51 -8.33 16.89
N HIS A 77 59.18 -9.41 16.47
CA HIS A 77 58.54 -10.53 15.79
C HIS A 77 57.46 -11.20 16.65
N THR A 78 57.69 -11.37 17.95
CA THR A 78 56.72 -11.95 18.88
C THR A 78 55.46 -11.08 18.97
N VAL A 79 55.61 -9.76 19.05
CA VAL A 79 54.47 -8.83 19.09
C VAL A 79 53.70 -8.85 17.77
N VAL A 80 54.41 -8.87 16.63
CA VAL A 80 53.77 -8.97 15.30
C VAL A 80 52.98 -10.28 15.17
N LEU A 81 53.55 -11.41 15.61
CA LEU A 81 52.85 -12.69 15.60
C LEU A 81 51.59 -12.66 16.46
N MET A 82 51.64 -12.03 17.63
CA MET A 82 50.46 -11.86 18.47
C MET A 82 49.38 -11.01 17.76
N LEU A 83 49.76 -9.92 17.11
CA LEU A 83 48.83 -9.08 16.34
C LEU A 83 48.19 -9.87 15.19
N VAL A 84 48.98 -10.65 14.46
CA VAL A 84 48.45 -11.54 13.40
C VAL A 84 47.42 -12.51 13.95
N GLN A 85 47.70 -13.17 15.09
CA GLN A 85 46.74 -14.07 15.72
C GLN A 85 45.46 -13.36 16.16
N LEU A 86 45.57 -12.15 16.69
CA LEU A 86 44.43 -11.35 17.12
C LEU A 86 43.58 -10.90 15.92
N PHE A 87 44.21 -10.48 14.82
CA PHE A 87 43.49 -10.08 13.60
C PHE A 87 42.86 -11.26 12.87
N GLN A 88 43.51 -12.42 12.83
CA GLN A 88 42.88 -13.64 12.31
C GLN A 88 41.61 -14.03 13.08
N GLN A 89 41.60 -13.83 14.40
CA GLN A 89 40.39 -14.02 15.19
C GLN A 89 39.36 -12.94 14.84
N ALA A 90 39.74 -11.67 14.82
CA ALA A 90 38.84 -10.57 14.46
C ALA A 90 38.19 -10.76 13.08
N GLU A 91 38.95 -11.19 12.08
CA GLU A 91 38.46 -11.46 10.72
C GLU A 91 37.42 -12.57 10.67
N LYS A 92 37.61 -13.66 11.45
CA LYS A 92 36.60 -14.73 11.58
C LYS A 92 35.26 -14.23 12.13
N TRP A 93 35.31 -13.17 12.94
CA TRP A 93 34.14 -12.50 13.49
C TRP A 93 33.72 -11.25 12.69
N HIS A 94 34.32 -11.03 11.51
CA HIS A 94 34.08 -9.86 10.64
C HIS A 94 34.28 -8.50 11.34
N LEU A 95 35.16 -8.45 12.34
CA LEU A 95 35.51 -7.23 13.06
C LEU A 95 36.66 -6.51 12.36
N LYS A 96 36.52 -5.20 12.19
CA LYS A 96 37.59 -4.31 11.75
C LYS A 96 38.20 -3.63 12.97
N LEU A 97 39.41 -4.06 13.35
CA LEU A 97 40.16 -3.47 14.45
C LEU A 97 41.17 -2.46 13.89
N GLN A 98 41.22 -1.27 14.49
CA GLN A 98 42.19 -0.24 14.15
C GLN A 98 42.91 0.20 15.42
N PRO A 99 44.16 -0.25 15.65
CA PRO A 99 44.95 0.28 16.74
C PRO A 99 45.42 1.70 16.42
N ASP A 100 45.29 2.63 17.37
CA ASP A 100 45.90 3.95 17.25
C ASP A 100 47.37 3.88 17.67
N ILE A 101 48.26 3.94 16.67
CA ILE A 101 49.72 3.89 16.87
C ILE A 101 50.20 5.18 17.56
N SER A 102 49.50 6.31 17.37
CA SER A 102 49.84 7.61 17.92
C SER A 102 49.75 7.63 19.45
N GLU A 103 48.88 6.79 20.03
CA GLU A 103 48.77 6.63 21.48
C GLU A 103 49.93 5.83 22.09
N LEU A 104 50.73 5.13 21.28
CA LEU A 104 51.91 4.39 21.75
C LEU A 104 53.06 5.32 22.17
N GLU A 105 53.12 6.53 21.62
CA GLU A 105 54.18 7.52 21.90
C GLU A 105 53.86 8.37 23.14
N ASN A 106 52.58 8.61 23.45
CA ASN A 106 52.11 9.43 24.58
C ASN A 106 52.04 8.67 25.94
N ARG A 107 52.88 7.66 26.12
CA ARG A 107 52.53 6.49 26.95
C ARG A 107 53.11 6.43 28.36
N GLN A 108 53.49 7.54 28.98
CA GLN A 108 54.00 7.49 30.35
C GLN A 108 52.93 7.01 31.35
N TYR A 109 51.68 7.45 31.18
CA TYR A 109 50.58 7.07 32.08
C TYR A 109 50.13 5.61 31.94
N LEU A 110 50.02 5.11 30.71
CA LEU A 110 49.62 3.72 30.44
C LEU A 110 50.72 2.73 30.82
N LEU A 111 52.00 3.06 30.60
CA LEU A 111 53.12 2.25 31.06
C LEU A 111 53.20 2.21 32.58
N GLU A 112 52.96 3.32 33.27
CA GLU A 112 52.92 3.35 34.74
C GLU A 112 51.75 2.51 35.28
N LYS A 113 50.58 2.55 34.63
CA LYS A 113 49.43 1.70 34.98
C LYS A 113 49.73 0.21 34.77
N ILE A 114 50.41 -0.16 33.67
CA ILE A 114 50.84 -1.54 33.39
C ILE A 114 51.89 -1.97 34.40
N LYS A 115 52.85 -1.12 34.74
CA LYS A 115 53.89 -1.40 35.75
C LYS A 115 53.27 -1.65 37.13
N GLN A 116 52.36 -0.79 37.58
CA GLN A 116 51.63 -0.99 38.83
C GLN A 116 50.78 -2.27 38.82
N PHE A 117 50.24 -2.64 37.65
CA PHE A 117 49.50 -3.88 37.46
C PHE A 117 50.42 -5.11 37.52
N GLU A 118 51.60 -5.06 36.89
CA GLU A 118 52.63 -6.10 36.96
C GLU A 118 53.14 -6.31 38.38
N GLU A 119 53.38 -5.22 39.13
CA GLU A 119 53.83 -5.28 40.51
C GLU A 119 52.79 -5.95 41.41
N LYS A 120 51.50 -5.62 41.24
CA LYS A 120 50.40 -6.25 41.99
C LYS A 120 50.25 -7.73 41.63
N THR A 121 50.36 -8.07 40.36
CA THR A 121 50.26 -9.45 39.87
C THR A 121 51.49 -10.29 40.28
N SER A 122 52.66 -9.66 40.44
CA SER A 122 53.90 -10.31 40.88
C SER A 122 54.00 -10.48 42.40
N ARG A 123 53.29 -9.66 43.21
CA ARG A 123 53.37 -9.66 44.68
C ARG A 123 52.55 -10.74 45.39
N GLY A 124 51.81 -11.58 44.67
CA GLY A 124 51.34 -12.85 45.23
C GLY A 124 50.33 -12.73 46.37
N ASP A 125 49.33 -11.86 46.27
CA ASP A 125 48.08 -12.05 47.03
C ASP A 125 47.15 -12.94 46.21
N GLY A 126 47.26 -14.25 46.43
CA GLY A 126 46.40 -15.24 45.81
C GLY A 126 46.91 -16.65 46.06
N GLU A 127 46.43 -17.26 47.15
CA GLU A 127 46.47 -18.71 47.37
C GLU A 127 46.19 -19.49 46.06
N PRO A 128 46.77 -20.67 45.87
CA PRO A 128 46.36 -21.57 44.80
C PRO A 128 44.94 -22.03 45.09
N LYS A 129 43.96 -21.29 44.59
CA LYS A 129 42.57 -21.75 44.60
C LYS A 129 42.53 -23.06 43.81
N PRO A 130 42.05 -24.17 44.41
CA PRO A 130 41.86 -25.41 43.69
C PRO A 130 40.95 -25.11 42.52
N ALA A 131 41.27 -25.67 41.35
CA ALA A 131 40.53 -25.50 40.11
C ALA A 131 39.03 -25.46 40.40
N ALA A 132 38.47 -24.25 40.40
CA ALA A 132 37.04 -24.06 40.43
C ALA A 132 36.56 -24.83 39.21
N ARG A 133 35.80 -25.91 39.47
CA ARG A 133 35.06 -26.64 38.45
C ARG A 133 34.48 -25.59 37.52
N LEU A 134 34.75 -25.76 36.22
CA LEU A 134 34.24 -24.93 35.14
C LEU A 134 32.80 -24.51 35.47
N GLU A 135 32.67 -23.30 36.01
CA GLU A 135 31.37 -22.66 36.07
C GLU A 135 31.02 -22.37 34.62
N PRO A 136 29.81 -22.76 34.16
CA PRO A 136 29.43 -22.51 32.78
C PRO A 136 29.53 -21.00 32.57
N MET A 137 30.46 -20.61 31.70
CA MET A 137 30.74 -19.24 31.30
C MET A 137 29.41 -18.53 31.08
N ASN A 138 29.01 -17.71 32.05
CA ASN A 138 27.81 -16.90 31.95
C ASN A 138 28.01 -15.96 30.76
N GLU A 139 27.34 -16.28 29.65
CA GLU A 139 26.79 -15.39 28.63
C GLU A 139 27.62 -14.18 28.14
N SER A 140 28.93 -14.19 28.35
CA SER A 140 29.83 -13.07 28.11
C SER A 140 30.16 -12.95 26.62
N GLY A 141 29.61 -11.93 25.98
CA GLY A 141 30.01 -11.44 24.65
C GLY A 141 29.43 -12.25 23.50
N THR A 142 29.93 -13.47 23.26
CA THR A 142 29.49 -14.30 22.13
C THR A 142 28.10 -14.87 22.32
N SER A 143 27.73 -15.29 23.53
CA SER A 143 26.36 -15.74 23.81
C SER A 143 25.36 -14.59 23.77
N ALA A 144 25.74 -13.39 24.24
CA ALA A 144 24.90 -12.20 24.12
C ALA A 144 24.72 -11.76 22.66
N LEU A 145 25.79 -11.79 21.85
CA LEU A 145 25.71 -11.51 20.41
C LEU A 145 24.91 -12.58 19.66
N LEU A 146 25.06 -13.86 20.02
CA LEU A 146 24.26 -14.95 19.47
C LEU A 146 22.79 -14.81 19.88
N LYS A 147 22.49 -14.44 21.12
CA LYS A 147 21.12 -14.14 21.57
C LYS A 147 20.54 -12.97 20.80
N MET A 148 21.29 -11.89 20.62
CA MET A 148 20.86 -10.72 19.87
C MET A 148 20.63 -11.06 18.38
N GLU A 149 21.48 -11.90 17.78
CA GLU A 149 21.31 -12.37 16.41
C GLU A 149 20.14 -13.37 16.30
N ILE A 150 19.94 -14.24 17.29
CA ILE A 150 18.77 -15.13 17.37
C ILE A 150 17.49 -14.30 17.50
N GLU A 151 17.49 -13.25 18.31
CA GLU A 151 16.35 -12.35 18.50
C GLU A 151 16.03 -11.57 17.22
N LYS A 152 17.07 -11.06 16.55
CA LYS A 152 16.96 -10.40 15.24
C LYS A 152 16.46 -11.36 14.14
N LEU A 153 16.99 -12.58 14.09
CA LEU A 153 16.56 -13.62 13.16
C LEU A 153 15.11 -14.05 13.46
N ASN A 154 14.71 -14.12 14.73
CA ASN A 154 13.33 -14.40 15.11
C ASN A 154 12.39 -13.26 14.72
N GLU A 155 12.80 -12.01 14.91
CA GLU A 155 12.02 -10.84 14.49
C GLU A 155 11.87 -10.79 12.95
N LEU A 156 12.95 -11.05 12.22
CA LEU A 156 12.92 -11.16 10.76
C LEU A 156 12.05 -12.33 10.30
N ASN A 157 12.14 -13.49 10.93
CA ASN A 157 11.26 -14.62 10.64
C ASN A 157 9.80 -14.31 10.96
N SER A 158 9.52 -13.57 12.04
CA SER A 158 8.17 -13.13 12.37
C SER A 158 7.62 -12.20 11.29
N LYS A 159 8.40 -11.19 10.89
CA LYS A 159 8.05 -10.26 9.80
C LYS A 159 7.88 -10.96 8.46
N LEU A 160 8.74 -11.93 8.15
CA LEU A 160 8.62 -12.76 6.96
C LEU A 160 7.35 -13.60 7.00
N LYS A 161 7.04 -14.26 8.12
CA LYS A 161 5.78 -15.02 8.30
C LYS A 161 4.56 -14.13 8.17
N GLU A 162 4.57 -12.92 8.72
CA GLU A 162 3.47 -11.95 8.56
C GLU A 162 3.30 -11.53 7.09
N LYS A 163 4.39 -11.21 6.39
CA LYS A 163 4.34 -10.91 4.95
C LYS A 163 3.85 -12.09 4.13
N LEU A 164 4.31 -13.30 4.44
CA LEU A 164 3.91 -14.53 3.76
C LEU A 164 2.42 -14.76 3.95
N LYS A 165 1.92 -14.63 5.20
CA LYS A 165 0.50 -14.73 5.52
C LYS A 165 -0.33 -13.66 4.80
N PHE A 166 0.14 -12.41 4.78
CA PHE A 166 -0.53 -11.33 4.04
C PHE A 166 -0.61 -11.61 2.54
N MET A 167 0.48 -12.10 1.93
CA MET A 167 0.52 -12.49 0.52
C MET A 167 -0.37 -13.71 0.24
N GLU A 168 -0.40 -14.69 1.14
CA GLU A 168 -1.30 -15.84 1.06
C GLU A 168 -2.77 -15.41 1.12
N ASP A 169 -3.13 -14.56 2.08
CA ASP A 169 -4.49 -14.02 2.21
C ASP A 169 -4.89 -13.23 0.95
N GLN A 170 -3.98 -12.41 0.41
CA GLN A 170 -4.21 -11.68 -0.85
C GLN A 170 -4.37 -12.63 -2.04
N ALA A 171 -3.56 -13.69 -2.14
CA ALA A 171 -3.67 -14.68 -3.20
C ALA A 171 -4.97 -15.49 -3.11
N ILE A 172 -5.40 -15.85 -1.91
CA ILE A 172 -6.69 -16.53 -1.66
C ILE A 172 -7.85 -15.61 -2.07
N GLN A 173 -7.80 -14.33 -1.68
CA GLN A 173 -8.83 -13.35 -2.04
C GLN A 173 -8.89 -13.16 -3.56
N SER A 174 -7.76 -12.92 -4.23
CA SER A 174 -7.71 -12.80 -5.70
C SER A 174 -8.22 -14.07 -6.39
N LYS A 175 -7.94 -15.26 -5.86
CA LYS A 175 -8.46 -16.51 -6.42
C LYS A 175 -9.97 -16.62 -6.26
N LYS A 176 -10.51 -16.20 -5.11
CA LYS A 176 -11.96 -16.16 -4.86
C LYS A 176 -12.64 -15.17 -5.80
N ASP A 177 -12.10 -13.96 -5.92
CA ASP A 177 -12.62 -12.94 -6.83
C ASP A 177 -12.59 -13.44 -8.28
N ASN A 178 -11.51 -14.10 -8.70
CA ASN A 178 -11.41 -14.69 -10.03
C ASN A 178 -12.44 -15.81 -10.25
N SER A 179 -12.71 -16.64 -9.24
CA SER A 179 -13.76 -17.66 -9.33
C SER A 179 -15.17 -17.06 -9.41
N GLN A 180 -15.43 -15.99 -8.66
CA GLN A 180 -16.70 -15.27 -8.72
C GLN A 180 -16.87 -14.59 -10.07
N LEU A 181 -15.84 -13.89 -10.55
CA LEU A 181 -15.86 -13.20 -11.84
C LEU A 181 -16.08 -14.19 -12.98
N LYS A 182 -15.50 -15.39 -12.88
CA LYS A 182 -15.73 -16.47 -13.85
C LYS A 182 -17.18 -16.96 -13.81
N SER A 183 -17.76 -17.15 -12.63
CA SER A 183 -19.18 -17.51 -12.48
C SER A 183 -20.09 -16.42 -13.05
N ASP A 184 -19.86 -15.16 -12.70
CA ASP A 184 -20.64 -14.02 -13.18
C ASP A 184 -20.53 -13.89 -14.72
N LEU A 185 -19.36 -14.19 -15.28
CA LEU A 185 -19.15 -14.22 -16.72
C LEU A 185 -19.93 -15.36 -17.39
N GLU A 186 -19.91 -16.56 -16.82
CA GLU A 186 -20.70 -17.71 -17.29
C GLU A 186 -22.20 -17.38 -17.26
N ASP A 187 -22.70 -16.79 -16.18
CA ASP A 187 -24.09 -16.33 -16.04
C ASP A 187 -24.45 -15.26 -17.07
N ALA A 188 -23.57 -14.28 -17.28
CA ALA A 188 -23.76 -13.23 -18.29
C ALA A 188 -23.79 -13.82 -19.71
N ILE A 189 -22.92 -14.79 -20.02
CA ILE A 189 -22.91 -15.50 -21.29
C ILE A 189 -24.24 -16.25 -21.49
N HIS A 190 -24.71 -16.99 -20.47
CA HIS A 190 -25.99 -17.68 -20.53
C HIS A 190 -27.16 -16.73 -20.75
N ALA A 191 -27.19 -15.60 -20.05
CA ALA A 191 -28.22 -14.57 -20.24
C ALA A 191 -28.18 -13.94 -21.65
N MET A 192 -26.99 -13.73 -22.22
CA MET A 192 -26.86 -13.24 -23.59
C MET A 192 -27.32 -14.27 -24.63
N ILE A 193 -27.01 -15.56 -24.43
CA ILE A 193 -27.49 -16.65 -25.30
C ILE A 193 -29.02 -16.71 -25.24
N ALA A 194 -29.61 -16.71 -24.04
CA ALA A 194 -31.07 -16.70 -23.89
C ALA A 194 -31.73 -15.50 -24.57
N LYS A 195 -31.16 -14.30 -24.47
CA LYS A 195 -31.65 -13.11 -25.19
C LYS A 195 -31.49 -13.23 -26.70
N LYS A 196 -30.40 -13.84 -27.19
CA LYS A 196 -30.17 -14.10 -28.62
C LYS A 196 -31.18 -15.09 -29.16
N ASP A 197 -31.45 -16.17 -28.44
CA ASP A 197 -32.45 -17.18 -28.81
C ASP A 197 -33.86 -16.58 -28.82
N GLN A 198 -34.19 -15.76 -27.82
CA GLN A 198 -35.45 -15.04 -27.77
C GLN A 198 -35.59 -14.06 -28.96
N LYS A 199 -34.53 -13.31 -29.30
CA LYS A 199 -34.49 -12.46 -30.49
C LYS A 199 -34.69 -13.27 -31.77
N ASN A 200 -34.03 -14.42 -31.91
CA ASN A 200 -34.18 -15.30 -33.06
C ASN A 200 -35.61 -15.86 -33.19
N ILE A 201 -36.25 -16.21 -32.06
CA ILE A 201 -37.66 -16.64 -32.04
C ILE A 201 -38.58 -15.50 -32.49
N TYR A 202 -38.35 -14.26 -32.04
CA TYR A 202 -39.15 -13.11 -32.50
C TYR A 202 -38.92 -12.81 -33.99
N THR A 203 -37.66 -12.85 -34.47
CA THR A 203 -37.35 -12.67 -35.90
C THR A 203 -37.99 -13.75 -36.75
N SER A 204 -37.90 -15.02 -36.34
CA SER A 204 -38.52 -16.14 -37.06
C SER A 204 -40.05 -16.04 -37.05
N LYS A 205 -40.67 -15.66 -35.92
CA LYS A 205 -42.12 -15.40 -35.86
C LYS A 205 -42.54 -14.25 -36.77
N MET A 206 -41.76 -13.17 -36.82
CA MET A 206 -42.00 -12.08 -37.78
C MET A 206 -41.86 -12.54 -39.22
N GLU A 207 -40.83 -13.31 -39.57
CA GLU A 207 -40.67 -13.88 -40.92
C GLU A 207 -41.83 -14.80 -41.29
N THR A 208 -42.30 -15.66 -40.37
CA THR A 208 -43.47 -16.51 -40.63
C THR A 208 -44.71 -15.68 -40.87
N HIS A 209 -44.93 -14.62 -40.09
CA HIS A 209 -46.09 -13.75 -40.23
C HIS A 209 -46.03 -12.91 -41.51
N PHE A 210 -44.81 -12.52 -41.93
CA PHE A 210 -44.60 -11.80 -43.18
C PHE A 210 -44.81 -12.71 -44.40
N ASN A 211 -44.33 -13.95 -44.32
CA ASN A 211 -44.56 -14.96 -45.36
C ASN A 211 -46.04 -15.34 -45.45
N GLU A 212 -46.73 -15.52 -44.33
CA GLU A 212 -48.18 -15.79 -44.31
C GLU A 212 -48.95 -14.62 -44.92
N PHE A 213 -48.58 -13.38 -44.58
CA PHE A 213 -49.15 -12.19 -45.19
C PHE A 213 -48.92 -12.16 -46.71
N PHE A 214 -47.70 -12.46 -47.18
CA PHE A 214 -47.38 -12.51 -48.60
C PHE A 214 -48.15 -13.59 -49.35
N VAL A 215 -48.28 -14.79 -48.78
CA VAL A 215 -49.07 -15.88 -49.37
C VAL A 215 -50.52 -15.42 -49.49
N LYS A 216 -51.10 -14.87 -48.44
CA LYS A 216 -52.49 -14.38 -48.42
C LYS A 216 -52.72 -13.23 -49.40
N PHE A 217 -51.78 -12.30 -49.49
CA PHE A 217 -51.79 -11.20 -50.45
C PHE A 217 -51.72 -11.72 -51.90
N THR A 218 -50.80 -12.65 -52.16
CA THR A 218 -50.65 -13.28 -53.48
C THR A 218 -51.93 -14.04 -53.85
N GLN A 219 -52.53 -14.76 -52.91
CA GLN A 219 -53.78 -15.47 -53.09
C GLN A 219 -54.93 -14.52 -53.45
N LEU A 220 -55.02 -13.37 -52.79
CA LEU A 220 -55.97 -12.29 -53.10
C LEU A 220 -55.77 -11.71 -54.50
N VAL A 221 -54.51 -11.47 -54.91
CA VAL A 221 -54.18 -10.96 -56.25
C VAL A 221 -54.52 -11.99 -57.33
N VAL A 222 -54.20 -13.27 -57.09
CA VAL A 222 -54.54 -14.37 -58.01
C VAL A 222 -56.07 -14.53 -58.11
N GLN A 223 -56.78 -14.50 -56.99
CA GLN A 223 -58.24 -14.57 -56.97
C GLN A 223 -58.87 -13.40 -57.75
N LYS A 224 -58.31 -12.18 -57.61
CA LYS A 224 -58.72 -11.02 -58.40
C LYS A 224 -58.43 -11.18 -59.90
N SER A 225 -57.34 -11.87 -60.27
CA SER A 225 -56.98 -12.14 -61.67
C SER A 225 -57.79 -13.28 -62.31
N GLN A 226 -58.42 -14.16 -61.51
CA GLN A 226 -59.22 -15.31 -61.96
C GLN A 226 -60.75 -15.05 -61.97
N MET A 227 -61.20 -13.88 -61.51
CA MET A 227 -62.60 -13.47 -61.61
C MET A 227 -62.96 -13.17 -63.07
N THR A 228 -63.94 -13.89 -63.62
CA THR A 228 -64.41 -13.70 -65.00
C THR A 228 -65.32 -12.47 -65.10
N SER A 229 -65.32 -11.80 -66.25
CA SER A 229 -66.05 -10.54 -66.55
C SER A 229 -67.51 -10.52 -66.06
N ASN A 230 -68.18 -11.66 -66.05
CA ASN A 230 -69.58 -11.78 -65.63
C ASN A 230 -69.78 -11.57 -64.12
N GLN A 231 -68.84 -12.01 -63.28
CA GLN A 231 -68.92 -11.83 -61.82
C GLN A 231 -68.60 -10.39 -61.40
N VAL A 232 -67.75 -9.70 -62.17
CA VAL A 232 -67.44 -8.28 -61.95
C VAL A 232 -68.66 -7.39 -62.24
N SER A 233 -69.42 -7.71 -63.29
CA SER A 233 -70.68 -7.04 -63.63
C SER A 233 -71.75 -7.21 -62.54
N GLU A 234 -71.90 -8.43 -62.02
CA GLU A 234 -72.89 -8.75 -60.98
C GLU A 234 -72.57 -8.04 -59.65
N MET A 235 -71.30 -8.05 -59.24
CA MET A 235 -70.85 -7.27 -58.08
C MET A 235 -70.98 -5.76 -58.26
N GLN A 236 -70.78 -5.23 -59.47
CA GLN A 236 -71.01 -3.80 -59.74
C GLN A 236 -72.49 -3.43 -59.63
N SER A 237 -73.39 -4.30 -60.09
CA SER A 237 -74.84 -4.15 -59.93
C SER A 237 -75.25 -4.17 -58.46
N ASP A 238 -74.72 -5.10 -57.68
CA ASP A 238 -75.00 -5.18 -56.25
C ASP A 238 -74.37 -4.04 -55.44
N LEU A 239 -73.20 -3.54 -55.86
CA LEU A 239 -72.60 -2.32 -55.31
C LEU A 239 -73.48 -1.09 -55.60
N ALA A 240 -74.06 -0.99 -56.80
CA ALA A 240 -74.97 0.08 -57.15
C ALA A 240 -76.27 0.01 -56.32
N LYS A 241 -76.83 -1.19 -56.14
CA LYS A 241 -78.02 -1.41 -55.29
C LYS A 241 -77.76 -1.06 -53.83
N THR A 242 -76.66 -1.54 -53.26
CA THR A 242 -76.29 -1.25 -51.86
C THR A 242 -75.99 0.24 -51.65
N LYS A 243 -75.37 0.91 -52.62
CA LYS A 243 -75.20 2.37 -52.59
C LYS A 243 -76.54 3.10 -52.60
N HIS A 244 -77.50 2.64 -53.39
CA HIS A 244 -78.82 3.26 -53.44
C HIS A 244 -79.59 3.06 -52.13
N GLN A 245 -79.54 1.85 -51.56
CA GLN A 245 -80.11 1.55 -50.24
C GLN A 245 -79.45 2.36 -49.13
N LEU A 246 -78.13 2.57 -49.19
CA LEU A 246 -77.42 3.38 -48.20
C LEU A 246 -77.84 4.85 -48.28
N LEU A 247 -78.01 5.40 -49.49
CA LEU A 247 -78.53 6.75 -49.68
C LEU A 247 -79.97 6.89 -49.16
N GLU A 248 -80.82 5.90 -49.42
CA GLU A 248 -82.21 5.88 -48.94
C GLU A 248 -82.27 5.80 -47.41
N VAL A 249 -81.44 4.95 -46.79
CA VAL A 249 -81.32 4.89 -45.33
C VAL A 249 -80.79 6.20 -44.77
N ASN A 250 -79.83 6.84 -45.43
CA ASN A 250 -79.27 8.11 -44.98
C ASN A 250 -80.31 9.24 -45.06
N GLU A 251 -81.12 9.28 -46.12
CA GLU A 251 -82.23 10.24 -46.27
C GLU A 251 -83.34 9.98 -45.22
N MET A 252 -83.69 8.71 -44.97
CA MET A 252 -84.60 8.35 -43.89
C MET A 252 -84.07 8.76 -42.52
N LEU A 253 -82.75 8.62 -42.30
CA LEU A 253 -82.11 9.01 -41.04
C LEU A 253 -82.11 10.54 -40.87
N GLU A 254 -81.81 11.30 -41.92
CA GLU A 254 -81.89 12.77 -41.89
C GLU A 254 -83.34 13.25 -41.65
N MET A 255 -84.33 12.60 -42.25
CA MET A 255 -85.75 12.90 -41.98
C MET A 255 -86.15 12.56 -40.54
N ALA A 256 -85.71 11.42 -40.02
CA ALA A 256 -85.96 11.01 -38.64
C ALA A 256 -85.30 11.97 -37.63
N GLU A 257 -84.08 12.43 -37.89
CA GLU A 257 -83.39 13.43 -37.08
C GLU A 257 -84.15 14.77 -37.06
N LYS A 258 -84.58 15.27 -38.21
CA LYS A 258 -85.39 16.50 -38.29
C LYS A 258 -86.73 16.38 -37.55
N GLU A 259 -87.39 15.22 -37.65
CA GLU A 259 -88.65 14.99 -36.94
C GLU A 259 -88.43 14.89 -35.42
N LEU A 260 -87.34 14.24 -34.99
CA LEU A 260 -86.96 14.15 -33.58
C LEU A 260 -86.62 15.52 -33.01
N GLU A 261 -85.85 16.35 -33.72
CA GLU A 261 -85.52 17.72 -33.29
C GLU A 261 -86.78 18.59 -33.19
N LYS A 262 -87.72 18.45 -34.13
CA LYS A 262 -89.03 19.10 -34.06
C LYS A 262 -89.84 18.63 -32.85
N LYS A 263 -89.88 17.32 -32.56
CA LYS A 263 -90.58 16.78 -31.38
C LYS A 263 -89.94 17.25 -30.08
N VAL A 264 -88.61 17.19 -29.96
CA VAL A 264 -87.85 17.64 -28.78
C VAL A 264 -88.07 19.13 -28.54
N SER A 265 -87.95 19.97 -29.56
CA SER A 265 -88.18 21.42 -29.44
C SER A 265 -89.63 21.78 -29.11
N GLN A 266 -90.60 20.95 -29.51
CA GLN A 266 -92.01 21.13 -29.19
C GLN A 266 -92.40 20.62 -27.80
N THR A 267 -91.59 19.77 -27.16
CA THR A 267 -91.90 19.23 -25.84
C THR A 267 -91.98 20.32 -24.76
N THR A 268 -92.98 20.21 -23.89
CA THR A 268 -93.23 21.14 -22.77
C THR A 268 -92.00 21.30 -21.85
N PRO A 269 -91.24 20.25 -21.49
CA PRO A 269 -90.02 20.40 -20.70
C PRO A 269 -88.96 21.27 -21.39
N PHE A 270 -88.74 21.09 -22.70
CA PHE A 270 -87.75 21.88 -23.44
C PHE A 270 -88.17 23.35 -23.57
N LYS A 271 -89.45 23.63 -23.86
CA LYS A 271 -90.00 25.00 -23.86
C LYS A 271 -89.89 25.67 -22.49
N ASN A 272 -90.20 24.94 -21.43
CA ASN A 272 -90.07 25.42 -20.05
C ASN A 272 -88.60 25.72 -19.69
N LEU A 273 -87.68 24.83 -20.07
CA LEU A 273 -86.25 25.01 -19.85
C LEU A 273 -85.71 26.22 -20.62
N LYS A 274 -86.08 26.37 -21.90
CA LYS A 274 -85.69 27.51 -22.74
C LYS A 274 -86.18 28.84 -22.15
N THR A 275 -87.43 28.88 -21.69
CA THR A 275 -88.01 30.07 -21.05
C THR A 275 -87.33 30.38 -19.72
N MET A 276 -87.00 29.37 -18.92
CA MET A 276 -86.28 29.53 -17.65
C MET A 276 -84.86 30.05 -17.87
N VAL A 277 -84.14 29.52 -18.87
CA VAL A 277 -82.78 29.95 -19.23
C VAL A 277 -82.79 31.38 -19.76
N GLN A 278 -83.75 31.75 -20.61
CA GLN A 278 -83.90 33.14 -21.07
C GLN A 278 -84.15 34.11 -19.91
N LYS A 279 -85.08 33.78 -19.00
CA LYS A 279 -85.32 34.58 -17.78
C LYS A 279 -84.07 34.72 -16.90
N LYS A 280 -83.33 33.62 -16.67
CA LYS A 280 -82.08 33.68 -15.88
C LYS A 280 -81.01 34.52 -16.59
N ASN A 281 -80.90 34.46 -17.91
CA ASN A 281 -79.97 35.29 -18.67
C ASN A 281 -80.34 36.78 -18.62
N GLU A 282 -81.62 37.13 -18.67
CA GLU A 282 -82.09 38.51 -18.47
C GLU A 282 -81.80 39.00 -17.06
N GLN A 283 -82.05 38.19 -16.04
CA GLN A 283 -81.69 38.51 -14.65
C GLN A 283 -80.18 38.72 -14.49
N ILE A 284 -79.34 37.86 -15.10
CA ILE A 284 -77.88 38.04 -15.11
C ILE A 284 -77.50 39.34 -15.81
N LYS A 285 -78.17 39.70 -16.92
CA LYS A 285 -77.89 40.94 -17.66
C LYS A 285 -78.28 42.18 -16.85
N GLU A 286 -79.42 42.15 -16.15
CA GLU A 286 -79.83 43.20 -15.22
C GLU A 286 -78.90 43.33 -14.02
N LEU A 287 -78.51 42.22 -13.40
CA LEU A 287 -77.55 42.19 -12.30
C LEU A 287 -76.19 42.74 -12.73
N ARG A 288 -75.69 42.36 -13.92
CA ARG A 288 -74.48 42.94 -14.51
C ARG A 288 -74.62 44.44 -14.74
N LYS A 289 -75.78 44.92 -15.23
CA LYS A 289 -76.05 46.35 -15.45
C LYS A 289 -76.13 47.15 -14.14
N LYS A 290 -76.72 46.56 -13.08
CA LYS A 290 -76.74 47.15 -11.74
C LYS A 290 -75.34 47.19 -11.13
N LEU A 291 -74.58 46.09 -11.19
CA LEU A 291 -73.18 46.04 -10.72
C LEU A 291 -72.30 47.07 -11.44
N SER A 292 -72.46 47.21 -12.75
CA SER A 292 -71.70 48.17 -13.55
C SER A 292 -71.89 49.62 -13.05
N LYS A 293 -73.08 50.02 -12.58
CA LYS A 293 -73.28 51.35 -12.00
C LYS A 293 -72.47 51.55 -10.72
N TYR A 294 -72.45 50.58 -9.81
CA TYR A 294 -71.70 50.68 -8.55
C TYR A 294 -70.19 50.66 -8.77
N ILE A 295 -69.69 49.81 -9.69
CA ILE A 295 -68.25 49.74 -10.01
C ILE A 295 -67.76 51.05 -10.63
N THR A 296 -68.58 51.69 -11.48
CA THR A 296 -68.19 52.95 -12.14
C THR A 296 -68.16 54.11 -11.14
N VAL A 297 -69.18 54.23 -10.28
CA VAL A 297 -69.24 55.30 -9.27
C VAL A 297 -68.13 55.14 -8.23
N ASP A 298 -67.85 53.92 -7.78
CA ASP A 298 -66.83 53.67 -6.75
C ASP A 298 -65.40 53.89 -7.29
N PHE A 299 -65.17 53.59 -8.58
CA PHE A 299 -63.89 53.90 -9.24
C PHE A 299 -63.67 55.41 -9.41
N PHE A 300 -64.67 56.15 -9.89
CA PHE A 300 -64.56 57.61 -10.03
C PHE A 300 -64.49 58.30 -8.67
N PHE A 301 -65.26 57.87 -7.67
CA PHE A 301 -65.24 58.44 -6.33
C PHE A 301 -63.88 58.21 -5.66
N ASN A 302 -63.35 56.99 -5.67
CA ASN A 302 -62.02 56.71 -5.12
C ASN A 302 -60.89 57.42 -5.89
N PHE A 303 -61.00 57.54 -7.22
CA PHE A 303 -60.03 58.28 -8.03
C PHE A 303 -60.05 59.78 -7.73
N PHE A 304 -61.24 60.37 -7.56
CA PHE A 304 -61.39 61.79 -7.25
C PHE A 304 -60.93 62.12 -5.82
N ILE A 305 -61.25 61.27 -4.83
CA ILE A 305 -60.73 61.36 -3.46
C ILE A 305 -59.19 61.34 -3.47
N LYS A 306 -58.58 60.45 -4.26
CA LYS A 306 -57.12 60.31 -4.35
C LYS A 306 -56.45 61.51 -5.03
N ILE A 307 -57.10 62.13 -6.03
CA ILE A 307 -56.61 63.37 -6.66
C ILE A 307 -56.75 64.57 -5.71
N LEU A 308 -57.88 64.71 -5.02
CA LEU A 308 -58.10 65.80 -4.06
C LEU A 308 -57.10 65.73 -2.91
N SER A 309 -56.88 64.54 -2.33
CA SER A 309 -55.88 64.33 -1.27
C SER A 309 -54.45 64.66 -1.73
N LYS A 310 -54.12 64.42 -3.01
CA LYS A 310 -52.80 64.76 -3.56
C LYS A 310 -52.64 66.26 -3.84
N ARG A 311 -53.73 66.99 -4.11
CA ARG A 311 -53.72 68.45 -4.35
C ARG A 311 -53.71 69.27 -3.06
N THR A 312 -54.35 68.80 -1.99
CA THR A 312 -54.35 69.51 -0.70
C THR A 312 -52.99 69.48 0.00
N ASN A 313 -52.17 68.45 -0.22
CA ASN A 313 -50.81 68.37 0.35
C ASN A 313 -49.74 69.16 -0.42
N LEU A 314 -50.08 69.86 -1.51
CA LEU A 314 -49.16 70.68 -2.30
C LEU A 314 -49.40 72.20 -2.14
N VAL A 315 -50.35 72.61 -1.29
CA VAL A 315 -50.75 74.02 -1.07
C VAL A 315 -50.85 74.38 0.44
N SER A 316 -50.12 73.68 1.33
CA SER A 316 -49.94 74.10 2.72
C SER A 316 -48.56 73.72 3.24
#